data_AF-A0A350LXS8-F1
#
_entry.id   AF-A0A350LXS8-F1
#
_cell.length_a   1.000
_cell.length_b   1.000
_cell.length_c   1.000
_cell.angle_alpha   90.00
_cell.angle_beta   90.00
_cell.angle_gamma   90.00
#
_symmetry.space_group_name_H-M   'P 1'
#
loop_
_entity.id
_entity.type
_entity.pdbx_description
1 polymer ?
#
loop_
_entity_poly.entity_id
_entity_poly.type
_entity_poly.pdbx_seq_one_letter_code
_entity_poly.pdbx_strand_id
1 'polypeptide(L)'
;METSSNNNAKQLQWLMFKQESEKFPYLLFIEEKPNEYLQLQVQDKWPGPGRRIFSLPEGYCGIDQLPSAKPIEQCGIISIERYGKRLTIVLDRKIRRRCWFLFLKKEYKKKPGEFYDQVFWVTQSSAVSRRAGAYIPQGRKKEPLLIVSDKRERYGYKFPKTEVVKENLPVGDYGLKINGELV
;
A
#
# COMPACT_ATOMS: atom_id res chain seq x y z
N MET A 1 29.25 19.38 -24.94
CA MET A 1 28.32 18.66 -25.84
C MET A 1 27.45 17.79 -24.95
N GLU A 2 26.29 18.33 -24.59
CA GLU A 2 25.32 17.68 -23.71
C GLU A 2 24.70 16.49 -24.46
N THR A 3 24.89 15.29 -23.92
CA THR A 3 24.14 14.11 -24.35
C THR A 3 22.75 14.20 -23.72
N SER A 4 21.84 14.89 -24.41
CA SER A 4 20.40 14.78 -24.17
C SER A 4 19.95 13.37 -24.53
N SER A 5 20.13 12.43 -23.60
CA SER A 5 19.61 11.08 -23.72
C SER A 5 18.08 11.15 -23.65
N ASN A 6 17.50 11.05 -24.83
CA ASN A 6 16.08 11.02 -25.15
C ASN A 6 15.41 9.83 -24.42
N ASN A 7 14.93 10.06 -23.20
CA ASN A 7 14.25 9.04 -22.40
C ASN A 7 12.74 9.25 -22.46
N ASN A 8 12.19 9.25 -23.68
CA ASN A 8 10.75 9.32 -23.90
C ASN A 8 10.13 7.92 -23.73
N ALA A 9 10.38 7.30 -22.57
CA ALA A 9 9.56 6.20 -22.11
C ALA A 9 8.16 6.79 -21.93
N LYS A 10 7.21 6.39 -22.81
CA LYS A 10 5.85 6.92 -22.84
C LYS A 10 5.26 6.77 -21.42
N GLN A 11 5.23 7.87 -20.68
CA GLN A 11 4.80 7.87 -19.29
C GLN A 11 3.31 7.59 -19.30
N LEU A 12 2.88 6.53 -18.61
CA LEU A 12 1.46 6.19 -18.49
C LEU A 12 0.70 7.38 -17.92
N GLN A 13 -0.52 7.60 -18.39
CA GLN A 13 -1.30 8.79 -18.08
C GLN A 13 -2.42 8.53 -17.07
N TRP A 14 -2.63 9.52 -16.21
CA TRP A 14 -3.80 9.68 -15.36
C TRP A 14 -4.61 10.85 -15.88
N LEU A 15 -5.86 10.60 -16.28
CA LEU A 15 -6.74 11.61 -16.85
C LEU A 15 -8.06 11.63 -16.09
N MET A 16 -8.50 12.84 -15.72
CA MET A 16 -9.79 13.02 -15.07
C MET A 16 -10.65 14.01 -15.86
N PHE A 17 -11.91 13.67 -16.04
CA PHE A 17 -12.90 14.49 -16.72
C PHE A 17 -14.08 14.73 -15.79
N LYS A 18 -14.80 15.83 -16.03
CA LYS A 18 -16.10 16.08 -15.40
C LYS A 18 -17.19 15.42 -16.24
N GLN A 19 -18.20 14.85 -15.60
CA GLN A 19 -19.38 14.33 -16.28
C GLN A 19 -20.68 14.81 -15.61
N GLU A 20 -21.79 14.68 -16.33
CA GLU A 20 -23.12 15.07 -15.86
C GLU A 20 -23.77 13.91 -15.10
N SER A 21 -23.25 13.63 -13.90
CA SER A 21 -23.81 12.62 -13.00
C SER A 21 -23.82 13.16 -11.57
N GLU A 22 -24.99 13.16 -10.93
CA GLU A 22 -25.13 13.61 -9.54
C GLU A 22 -24.36 12.73 -8.56
N LYS A 23 -24.34 11.41 -8.80
CA LYS A 23 -23.70 10.43 -7.91
C LYS A 23 -22.21 10.29 -8.16
N PHE A 24 -21.78 10.43 -9.42
CA PHE A 24 -20.39 10.27 -9.85
C PHE A 24 -19.98 11.43 -10.77
N PRO A 25 -19.76 12.64 -10.26
CA PRO A 25 -19.48 13.82 -11.08
C PRO A 25 -18.18 13.78 -11.89
N TYR A 26 -17.34 12.75 -11.70
CA TYR A 26 -16.05 12.63 -12.37
C TYR A 26 -15.85 11.26 -13.03
N LEU A 27 -15.18 11.27 -14.18
CA LEU A 27 -14.63 10.09 -14.85
C LEU A 27 -13.12 10.10 -14.68
N LEU A 28 -12.58 8.97 -14.28
CA LEU A 28 -11.15 8.75 -14.09
C LEU A 28 -10.68 7.65 -15.05
N PHE A 29 -9.67 7.97 -15.84
CA PHE A 29 -8.99 7.05 -16.74
C PHE A 29 -7.55 6.87 -16.26
N ILE A 30 -7.17 5.62 -16.06
CA ILE A 30 -5.85 5.23 -15.58
C ILE A 30 -5.22 4.35 -16.65
N GLU A 31 -4.20 4.84 -17.33
CA GLU A 31 -3.48 4.07 -18.33
C GLU A 31 -2.66 2.97 -17.63
N GLU A 32 -3.01 1.70 -17.83
CA GLU A 32 -2.25 0.57 -17.26
C GLU A 32 -1.21 0.03 -18.24
N LYS A 33 -1.50 0.11 -19.54
CA LYS A 33 -0.58 -0.16 -20.65
C LYS A 33 -0.77 0.90 -21.72
N PRO A 34 0.21 1.13 -22.60
CA PRO A 34 0.08 2.14 -23.66
C PRO A 34 -1.24 2.03 -24.43
N ASN A 35 -2.04 3.09 -24.38
CA ASN A 35 -3.37 3.22 -24.97
C ASN A 35 -4.47 2.29 -24.40
N GLU A 36 -4.27 1.66 -23.24
CA GLU A 36 -5.28 0.85 -22.52
C GLU A 36 -5.57 1.50 -21.16
N TYR A 37 -6.79 2.04 -21.02
CA TYR A 37 -7.20 2.81 -19.86
C TYR A 37 -8.26 2.07 -19.06
N LEU A 38 -8.00 1.87 -17.76
CA LEU A 38 -9.04 1.52 -16.82
C LEU A 38 -9.95 2.74 -16.59
N GLN A 39 -11.23 2.59 -16.89
CA GLN A 39 -12.24 3.63 -16.71
C GLN A 39 -13.03 3.41 -15.40
N LEU A 40 -13.07 4.47 -14.58
CA LEU A 40 -13.77 4.50 -13.31
C LEU A 40 -14.66 5.74 -13.21
N GLN A 41 -15.93 5.56 -12.84
CA GLN A 41 -16.74 6.70 -12.37
C GLN A 41 -16.46 6.93 -10.88
N VAL A 42 -16.15 8.18 -10.50
CA VAL A 42 -15.71 8.51 -9.13
C VAL A 42 -16.49 9.71 -8.56
N GLN A 43 -16.67 9.69 -7.23
CA GLN A 43 -17.50 10.69 -6.54
C GLN A 43 -16.76 12.01 -6.26
N ASP A 44 -15.43 11.96 -6.22
CA ASP A 44 -14.58 13.09 -5.87
C ASP A 44 -13.23 12.98 -6.60
N LYS A 45 -12.48 14.09 -6.66
CA LYS A 45 -11.21 14.20 -7.40
C LYS A 45 -10.03 13.57 -6.68
N TRP A 46 -10.13 13.38 -5.37
CA TRP A 46 -9.10 12.73 -4.57
C TRP A 46 -9.64 12.30 -3.20
N PRO A 47 -9.25 11.13 -2.65
CA PRO A 47 -9.76 10.72 -1.35
C PRO A 47 -9.24 11.65 -0.24
N GLY A 48 -10.17 12.22 0.53
CA GLY A 48 -9.83 13.04 1.70
C GLY A 48 -9.14 12.24 2.83
N PRO A 49 -8.56 12.92 3.83
CA PRO A 49 -7.94 12.26 4.99
C PRO A 49 -8.89 11.28 5.67
N GLY A 50 -8.45 10.03 5.86
CA GLY A 50 -9.25 8.96 6.48
C GLY A 50 -10.43 8.45 5.64
N ARG A 51 -10.71 9.04 4.47
CA ARG A 51 -11.84 8.68 3.61
C ARG A 51 -11.43 7.73 2.49
N ARG A 52 -12.43 7.04 1.95
CA ARG A 52 -12.35 6.27 0.71
C ARG A 52 -13.44 6.76 -0.24
N ILE A 53 -13.13 6.79 -1.52
CA ILE A 53 -14.12 7.09 -2.56
C ILE A 53 -14.61 5.76 -3.11
N PHE A 54 -15.92 5.61 -3.22
CA PHE A 54 -16.50 4.52 -3.98
C PHE A 54 -16.40 4.82 -5.47
N SER A 55 -16.01 3.84 -6.26
CA SER A 55 -15.82 3.96 -7.70
C SER A 55 -16.55 2.84 -8.41
N LEU A 56 -17.23 3.17 -9.51
CA LEU A 56 -17.83 2.19 -10.41
C LEU A 56 -16.85 1.88 -11.54
N PRO A 57 -16.44 0.61 -11.71
CA PRO A 57 -15.62 0.21 -12.84
C PRO A 57 -16.49 0.07 -14.10
N GLU A 58 -16.12 0.76 -15.17
CA GLU A 58 -16.74 0.60 -16.51
C GLU A 58 -15.97 -0.37 -17.40
N GLY A 59 -14.79 -0.79 -16.96
CA GLY A 59 -13.91 -1.70 -17.69
C GLY A 59 -12.70 -0.99 -18.27
N TYR A 60 -12.21 -1.50 -19.41
CA TYR A 60 -11.05 -0.94 -20.11
C TYR A 60 -11.47 -0.35 -21.43
N CYS A 61 -10.87 0.78 -21.80
CA CYS A 61 -11.13 1.46 -23.05
C CYS A 61 -9.82 1.86 -23.75
N GLY A 62 -9.90 2.05 -25.06
CA GLY A 62 -8.82 2.59 -25.88
C GLY A 62 -8.75 4.12 -25.83
N ILE A 63 -7.75 4.68 -26.51
CA ILE A 63 -7.58 6.14 -26.65
C ILE A 63 -8.73 6.80 -27.43
N ASP A 64 -9.36 6.06 -28.33
CA ASP A 64 -10.49 6.44 -29.16
C ASP A 64 -11.79 6.68 -28.38
N GLN A 65 -11.88 6.08 -27.18
CA GLN A 65 -13.05 6.18 -26.31
C GLN A 65 -12.90 7.25 -25.22
N LEU A 66 -11.74 7.92 -25.16
CA LEU A 66 -11.55 9.03 -24.22
C LEU A 66 -12.47 10.20 -24.58
N PRO A 67 -13.00 10.93 -23.58
CA PRO A 67 -13.77 12.13 -23.84
C PRO A 67 -12.99 13.15 -24.68
N SER A 68 -13.64 13.76 -25.66
CA SER A 68 -13.03 14.81 -26.50
C SER A 68 -12.80 16.13 -25.76
N ALA A 69 -13.43 16.31 -24.59
CA ALA A 69 -13.22 17.47 -23.72
C ALA A 69 -11.80 17.49 -23.15
N LYS A 70 -11.32 18.65 -22.69
CA LYS A 70 -10.03 18.73 -22.00
C LYS A 70 -10.13 18.11 -20.59
N PRO A 71 -9.17 17.28 -20.15
CA PRO A 71 -9.16 16.76 -18.79
C PRO A 71 -9.04 17.89 -17.78
N ILE A 72 -9.80 17.79 -16.68
CA ILE A 72 -9.71 18.71 -15.53
C ILE A 72 -8.47 18.45 -14.68
N GLU A 73 -7.93 17.23 -14.77
CA GLU A 73 -6.66 16.84 -14.15
C GLU A 73 -5.95 15.87 -15.10
N GLN A 74 -4.68 16.15 -15.38
CA GLN A 74 -3.79 15.29 -16.14
C GLN A 74 -2.45 15.22 -15.42
N CYS A 75 -1.95 14.00 -15.20
CA CYS A 75 -0.61 13.80 -14.66
C CYS A 75 -0.01 12.49 -15.15
N GLY A 76 1.32 12.42 -15.18
CA GLY A 76 2.03 11.19 -15.47
C GLY A 76 1.93 10.20 -14.30
N ILE A 77 2.08 8.92 -14.61
CA ILE A 77 2.18 7.83 -13.64
C ILE A 77 3.65 7.40 -13.61
N ILE A 78 4.27 7.52 -12.44
CA ILE A 78 5.67 7.12 -12.20
C ILE A 78 5.75 5.60 -11.95
N SER A 79 4.76 5.04 -11.26
CA SER A 79 4.71 3.60 -10.98
C SER A 79 3.25 3.16 -10.86
N ILE A 80 2.96 2.01 -11.45
CA ILE A 80 1.69 1.31 -11.35
C ILE A 80 1.95 -0.17 -11.09
N GLU A 81 1.31 -0.73 -10.07
CA GLU A 81 1.55 -2.11 -9.65
C GLU A 81 0.25 -2.76 -9.21
N ARG A 82 -0.08 -3.92 -9.80
CA ARG A 82 -1.27 -4.69 -9.47
C ARG A 82 -0.90 -5.90 -8.61
N TYR A 83 -1.45 -5.95 -7.40
CA TYR A 83 -1.26 -7.04 -6.44
C TYR A 83 -2.62 -7.63 -6.07
N GLY A 84 -3.00 -8.72 -6.75
CA GLY A 84 -4.30 -9.34 -6.62
C GLY A 84 -5.42 -8.32 -6.80
N LYS A 85 -6.19 -8.08 -5.74
CA LYS A 85 -7.31 -7.13 -5.72
C LYS A 85 -6.92 -5.65 -5.57
N ARG A 86 -5.64 -5.32 -5.46
CA ARG A 86 -5.17 -3.94 -5.21
C ARG A 86 -4.37 -3.43 -6.39
N LEU A 87 -4.72 -2.27 -6.91
CA LEU A 87 -3.89 -1.48 -7.84
C LEU A 87 -3.23 -0.34 -7.07
N THR A 88 -1.91 -0.26 -7.12
CA THR A 88 -1.11 0.78 -6.47
C THR A 88 -0.61 1.76 -7.52
N ILE A 89 -0.77 3.05 -7.28
CA ILE A 89 -0.39 4.11 -8.22
C ILE A 89 0.43 5.17 -7.51
N VAL A 90 1.49 5.59 -8.19
CA VAL A 90 2.34 6.73 -7.82
C VAL A 90 2.33 7.72 -8.98
N LEU A 91 1.69 8.87 -8.78
CA LEU A 91 1.56 9.94 -9.78
C LEU A 91 2.81 10.83 -9.83
N ASP A 92 2.97 11.58 -10.90
CA ASP A 92 4.03 12.56 -11.07
C ASP A 92 3.56 13.96 -10.64
N ARG A 93 3.51 14.17 -9.32
CA ARG A 93 3.15 15.45 -8.71
C ARG A 93 3.64 15.59 -7.28
N LYS A 94 3.73 16.84 -6.80
CA LYS A 94 4.28 17.16 -5.46
C LYS A 94 3.41 16.68 -4.30
N ILE A 95 2.10 16.85 -4.40
CA ILE A 95 1.13 16.48 -3.35
C ILE A 95 0.15 15.45 -3.89
N ARG A 96 -0.55 14.71 -2.99
CA ARG A 96 -1.57 13.73 -3.39
C ARG A 96 -1.03 12.71 -4.41
N ARG A 97 0.20 12.24 -4.17
CA ARG A 97 0.95 11.45 -5.16
C ARG A 97 0.60 9.96 -5.15
N ARG A 98 0.33 9.38 -3.98
CA ARG A 98 0.19 7.92 -3.82
C ARG A 98 -1.22 7.54 -3.41
N CYS A 99 -1.81 6.61 -4.16
CA CYS A 99 -3.13 6.08 -3.88
C CYS A 99 -3.26 4.62 -4.32
N TRP A 100 -4.27 3.94 -3.79
CA TRP A 100 -4.62 2.57 -4.14
C TRP A 100 -6.08 2.49 -4.58
N PHE A 101 -6.35 1.58 -5.53
CA PHE A 101 -7.70 1.13 -5.86
C PHE A 101 -7.86 -0.31 -5.39
N LEU A 102 -8.91 -0.58 -4.61
CA LEU A 102 -9.21 -1.88 -4.05
C LEU A 102 -10.45 -2.46 -4.74
N PHE A 103 -10.27 -3.50 -5.54
CA PHE A 103 -11.31 -4.20 -6.30
C PHE A 103 -11.87 -5.34 -5.46
N LEU A 104 -13.12 -5.26 -5.03
CA LEU A 104 -13.76 -6.26 -4.19
C LEU A 104 -14.94 -6.88 -4.91
N LYS A 105 -14.99 -8.21 -4.97
CA LYS A 105 -16.20 -8.93 -5.34
C LYS A 105 -17.06 -9.15 -4.12
N LYS A 106 -18.33 -8.77 -4.18
CA LYS A 106 -19.32 -9.04 -3.13
C LYS A 106 -20.51 -9.75 -3.71
N GLU A 107 -21.04 -10.69 -2.94
CA GLU A 107 -22.28 -11.35 -3.27
C GLU A 107 -23.46 -10.41 -3.03
N TYR A 108 -24.47 -10.47 -3.90
CA TYR A 108 -25.71 -9.74 -3.70
C TYR A 108 -26.51 -10.37 -2.55
N LYS A 109 -26.84 -9.57 -1.54
CA LYS A 109 -27.62 -10.01 -0.37
C LYS A 109 -28.96 -10.68 -0.71
N LYS A 110 -29.57 -10.28 -1.82
CA LYS A 110 -30.90 -10.74 -2.26
C LYS A 110 -30.84 -11.81 -3.36
N LYS A 111 -29.64 -12.15 -3.85
CA LYS A 111 -29.45 -13.08 -4.96
C LYS A 111 -28.20 -13.93 -4.70
N PRO A 112 -28.34 -15.01 -3.93
CA PRO A 112 -27.25 -15.94 -3.67
C PRO A 112 -26.65 -16.46 -4.98
N GLY A 113 -25.33 -16.45 -5.09
CA GLY A 113 -24.58 -16.84 -6.29
C GLY A 113 -24.31 -15.73 -7.31
N GLU A 114 -24.97 -14.57 -7.23
CA GLU A 114 -24.63 -13.40 -8.06
C GLU A 114 -23.63 -12.49 -7.32
N PHE A 115 -22.58 -12.05 -8.02
CA PHE A 115 -21.55 -11.16 -7.47
C PHE A 115 -21.49 -9.83 -8.21
N TYR A 116 -21.09 -8.78 -7.51
CA TYR A 116 -20.80 -7.47 -8.08
C TYR A 116 -19.46 -6.93 -7.63
N ASP A 117 -18.85 -6.13 -8.51
CA ASP A 117 -17.59 -5.47 -8.24
C ASP A 117 -17.81 -4.14 -7.50
N GLN A 118 -17.04 -3.93 -6.44
CA GLN A 118 -16.90 -2.67 -5.73
C GLN A 118 -15.46 -2.21 -5.82
N VAL A 119 -15.22 -1.00 -6.33
CA VAL A 119 -13.89 -0.39 -6.32
C VAL A 119 -13.84 0.70 -5.26
N PHE A 120 -12.81 0.67 -4.42
CA PHE A 120 -12.55 1.73 -3.45
C PHE A 120 -11.22 2.41 -3.72
N TRP A 121 -11.26 3.71 -3.94
CA TRP A 121 -10.08 4.54 -4.06
C TRP A 121 -9.69 5.11 -2.70
N VAL A 122 -8.46 4.87 -2.28
CA VAL A 122 -7.91 5.26 -0.97
C VAL A 122 -6.54 5.90 -1.12
N THR A 123 -6.20 6.82 -0.23
CA THR A 123 -4.81 7.29 -0.09
C THR A 123 -3.96 6.24 0.62
N GLN A 124 -2.65 6.27 0.37
CA GLN A 124 -1.70 5.43 1.10
C GLN A 124 -1.80 5.66 2.61
N SER A 125 -1.89 6.91 3.07
CA SER A 125 -1.99 7.25 4.49
C SER A 125 -3.24 6.64 5.15
N SER A 126 -4.42 6.77 4.54
CA SER A 126 -5.68 6.20 5.04
C SER A 126 -5.73 4.67 5.03
N ALA A 127 -4.85 4.04 4.25
CA ALA A 127 -4.77 2.59 4.14
C ALA A 127 -3.69 2.02 5.07
N VAL A 128 -2.60 2.76 5.33
CA VAL A 128 -1.59 2.41 6.34
C VAL A 128 -2.12 2.61 7.75
N SER A 129 -2.86 3.68 8.03
CA SER A 129 -3.46 3.94 9.36
C SER A 129 -4.46 2.86 9.79
N ARG A 130 -5.04 2.13 8.82
CA ARG A 130 -5.94 1.00 9.04
C ARG A 130 -5.26 -0.36 9.15
N ARG A 131 -3.93 -0.43 9.06
CA ARG A 131 -3.24 -1.58 9.65
C ARG A 131 -3.48 -1.47 11.15
N ALA A 132 -4.54 -2.12 11.65
CA ALA A 132 -4.52 -2.65 13.00
C ALA A 132 -3.15 -3.32 13.10
N GLY A 133 -2.28 -2.76 13.94
CA GLY A 133 -0.87 -3.16 14.01
C GLY A 133 -0.82 -4.68 13.95
N ALA A 134 0.07 -5.22 13.11
CA ALA A 134 0.26 -6.67 13.03
C ALA A 134 0.15 -7.22 14.45
N TYR A 135 -0.75 -8.17 14.68
CA TYR A 135 -0.93 -8.72 16.02
C TYR A 135 0.44 -9.23 16.47
N ILE A 136 1.09 -8.46 17.35
CA ILE A 136 2.29 -8.90 18.04
C ILE A 136 1.72 -9.69 19.22
N PRO A 137 1.77 -11.03 19.20
CA PRO A 137 1.35 -11.79 20.35
C PRO A 137 2.13 -11.25 21.56
N GLN A 138 1.40 -10.70 22.52
CA GLN A 138 1.96 -10.49 23.86
C GLN A 138 2.34 -11.88 24.33
N GLY A 139 3.63 -12.14 24.51
CA GLY A 139 4.13 -13.45 24.94
C GLY A 139 3.35 -13.96 26.15
N ARG A 140 3.19 -15.27 26.27
CA ARG A 140 2.64 -15.91 27.47
C ARG A 140 3.50 -15.54 28.70
N LYS A 141 3.03 -15.89 29.91
CA LYS A 141 3.65 -15.58 31.22
C LYS A 141 5.16 -15.33 31.14
N LYS A 142 5.61 -14.22 31.73
CA LYS A 142 7.04 -13.87 31.87
C LYS A 142 7.74 -14.94 32.69
N GLU A 143 8.22 -15.99 32.04
CA GLU A 143 9.16 -16.90 32.68
C GLU A 143 10.50 -16.16 32.86
N PRO A 144 11.17 -16.36 34.00
CA PRO A 144 12.48 -15.77 34.22
C PRO A 144 13.45 -16.29 33.14
N LEU A 145 13.88 -15.40 32.26
CA LEU A 145 14.95 -15.70 31.30
C LEU A 145 16.28 -15.56 32.03
N LEU A 146 17.20 -16.49 31.79
CA LEU A 146 18.58 -16.36 32.25
C LEU A 146 19.45 -15.96 31.07
N ILE A 147 19.96 -14.73 31.10
CA ILE A 147 20.85 -14.23 30.06
C ILE A 147 22.28 -14.51 30.50
N VAL A 148 23.08 -15.06 29.60
CA VAL A 148 24.52 -15.24 29.78
C VAL A 148 25.22 -14.12 29.01
N SER A 149 26.09 -13.37 29.66
CA SER A 149 26.97 -12.39 29.03
C SER A 149 28.39 -12.97 28.97
N ASP A 150 29.05 -12.83 27.83
CA ASP A 150 30.43 -13.30 27.69
C ASP A 150 31.38 -12.52 28.61
N LYS A 151 32.36 -13.19 29.20
CA LYS A 151 33.34 -12.55 30.09
C LYS A 151 34.19 -11.49 29.38
N ARG A 152 34.35 -11.57 28.06
CA ARG A 152 35.11 -10.62 27.24
C ARG A 152 34.28 -9.38 26.89
N GLU A 153 32.97 -9.38 27.15
CA GLU A 153 32.08 -8.23 26.94
C GLU A 153 32.35 -7.13 27.97
N ARG A 154 32.96 -6.03 27.52
CA ARG A 154 33.39 -4.91 28.37
C ARG A 154 32.27 -3.91 28.65
N TYR A 155 31.28 -3.80 27.77
CA TYR A 155 30.21 -2.80 27.82
C TYR A 155 28.83 -3.48 27.79
N GLY A 156 28.65 -4.41 28.74
CA GLY A 156 27.43 -5.21 28.88
C GLY A 156 26.14 -4.39 28.97
N TYR A 157 25.15 -4.73 28.15
CA TYR A 157 23.80 -4.17 28.22
C TYR A 157 23.10 -4.60 29.52
N LYS A 158 22.41 -3.67 30.18
CA LYS A 158 21.65 -3.95 31.40
C LYS A 158 20.23 -4.39 31.04
N PHE A 159 19.96 -5.69 31.12
CA PHE A 159 18.63 -6.26 30.91
C PHE A 159 17.74 -6.00 32.14
N PRO A 160 16.69 -5.15 32.02
CA PRO A 160 15.81 -4.87 33.14
C PRO A 160 14.93 -6.08 33.45
N LYS A 161 14.78 -6.44 34.73
CA LYS A 161 13.88 -7.50 35.22
C LYS A 161 14.25 -8.91 34.73
N THR A 162 15.53 -9.15 34.47
CA THR A 162 16.07 -10.42 34.00
C THR A 162 17.40 -10.69 34.70
N GLU A 163 17.68 -11.95 35.02
CA GLU A 163 18.95 -12.34 35.61
C GLU A 163 20.03 -12.42 34.54
N VAL A 164 21.20 -11.86 34.82
CA VAL A 164 22.35 -11.87 33.91
C VAL A 164 23.55 -12.49 34.62
N VAL A 165 24.06 -13.60 34.09
CA VAL A 165 25.26 -14.29 34.57
C VAL A 165 26.42 -14.11 33.59
N LYS A 166 27.66 -14.17 34.07
CA LYS A 166 28.86 -14.04 33.23
C LYS A 166 29.55 -15.38 33.04
N GLU A 167 29.66 -15.84 31.80
CA GLU A 167 30.33 -17.11 31.44
C GLU A 167 31.19 -16.94 30.18
N ASN A 168 31.97 -17.97 29.83
CA ASN A 168 32.66 -17.98 28.53
C ASN A 168 31.69 -18.60 27.51
N LEU A 169 31.25 -17.80 26.54
CA LEU A 169 30.42 -18.26 25.45
C LEU A 169 31.30 -18.82 24.32
N PRO A 170 30.83 -19.85 23.59
CA PRO A 170 31.54 -20.34 22.41
C PRO A 170 31.55 -19.31 21.27
N VAL A 171 30.51 -18.47 21.19
CA VAL A 171 30.36 -17.40 20.19
C VAL A 171 29.42 -16.31 20.69
N GLY A 172 29.69 -15.06 20.31
CA GLY A 172 28.87 -13.89 20.61
C GLY A 172 29.04 -13.33 22.02
N ASP A 173 28.39 -12.19 22.26
CA ASP A 173 28.53 -11.43 23.52
C ASP A 173 27.43 -11.78 24.54
N TYR A 174 26.33 -12.37 24.06
CA TYR A 174 25.20 -12.82 24.88
C TYR A 174 24.65 -14.14 24.38
N GLY A 175 24.12 -14.93 25.31
CA GLY A 175 23.36 -16.14 25.03
C GLY A 175 22.20 -16.30 25.99
N LEU A 176 21.29 -17.22 25.67
CA LEU A 176 20.13 -17.52 26.50
C LEU A 176 20.29 -18.90 27.13
N LYS A 177 20.06 -19.01 28.43
CA LYS A 177 19.96 -20.31 29.10
C LYS A 177 18.51 -20.69 29.33
N ILE A 178 18.13 -21.86 28.84
CA ILE A 178 16.84 -22.50 29.09
C ILE A 178 17.13 -23.83 29.79
N ASN A 179 16.57 -24.04 30.98
CA ASN A 179 16.82 -25.24 31.80
C ASN A 179 18.31 -25.56 32.06
N GLY A 180 19.16 -24.52 32.11
CA GLY A 180 20.60 -24.64 32.34
C GLY A 180 21.45 -24.83 31.08
N GLU A 181 20.82 -25.05 29.91
CA GLU A 181 21.49 -25.22 28.63
C GLU A 181 21.48 -23.93 27.81
N LEU A 182 22.61 -23.67 27.13
CA LEU A 182 22.74 -22.53 26.21
C LEU A 182 22.01 -22.86 24.89
N VAL A 183 21.11 -21.97 24.46
CA VAL A 183 20.29 -22.11 23.23
C VAL A 183 20.66 -21.07 22.20
#